data_AF-A0A2M7UX13-F1
#
_entry.id   AF-A0A2M7UX13-F1
#
_cell.length_a   1.000
_cell.length_b   1.000
_cell.length_c   1.000
_cell.angle_alpha   90.00
_cell.angle_beta   90.00
_cell.angle_gamma   90.00
#
_symmetry.space_group_name_H-M   'P 1'
#
loop_
_entity.id
_entity.type
_entity.pdbx_description
1 polymer ?
#
loop_
_entity_poly.entity_id
_entity_poly.type
_entity_poly.pdbx_seq_one_letter_code
_entity_poly.pdbx_strand_id
1 'polypeptide(L)'
;MRLFYLKIVLLTGFLILGCAVFVIAQDDPFTKLTYPIPELGNCSDRETCEAYCDEPENMGTCLNFAETYGLLSEGEIEMAKRMLALGETEGPGGCAGVEECEAYCDQIEHIKECISFAEENNLIPADELEGAKKVIQAIDRGLVPPKCKGKKECDVYCSKSENMEECISFGEAAGLIPPDELKEAKMMLEAIRKGAKPPACSGKKECDVYCSQPEHMEECMEFGIAAGFMPPEEIENARKTLKAIKQGVRPPNCQGREECDVYCSQVEHIEECMEFGIAAGFIPPEEIEGARGALKAIKQGIKPPNCQGREQCDIYCSQPEHMEECMEFAMAAGFMSPEEIENTKKTLEAIKKGAIPPNCQGKEECDVYCSQEEHFEECLNFAEAAGFISAEDAEKAREGGQGGPGGCKTQEECEAFCSKPENAETCIDFGVKMGDISPEEAERMRQGMQPPEGTQLPEGGGAVPPGEQQMPGVFPEGAQPPEGTIFPLPEQIQQIQELSPTESPQSILWTVKKFLANIALFFLK
;
A
#
# COMPACT_ATOMS: atom_id res chain seq x y z
N MET A 1 13.90 42.06 -36.91
CA MET A 1 15.27 41.70 -36.43
C MET A 1 15.34 41.39 -34.93
N ARG A 2 14.66 42.11 -34.02
CA ARG A 2 14.64 41.75 -32.57
C ARG A 2 13.89 40.45 -32.20
N LEU A 3 12.94 40.01 -33.01
CA LEU A 3 12.21 38.75 -32.81
C LEU A 3 12.94 37.49 -33.33
N PHE A 4 14.00 37.66 -34.13
CA PHE A 4 14.80 36.54 -34.64
C PHE A 4 15.96 36.18 -33.70
N TYR A 5 16.53 37.17 -32.98
CA TYR A 5 17.58 36.94 -32.00
C TYR A 5 17.08 36.26 -30.72
N LEU A 6 15.83 36.48 -30.31
CA LEU A 6 15.27 35.86 -29.11
C LEU A 6 15.07 34.33 -29.27
N LYS A 7 14.81 33.86 -30.50
CA LYS A 7 14.67 32.42 -30.79
C LYS A 7 16.01 31.69 -30.89
N ILE A 8 17.09 32.38 -31.24
CA ILE A 8 18.44 31.78 -31.28
C ILE A 8 19.00 31.62 -29.86
N VAL A 9 18.75 32.56 -28.95
CA VAL A 9 19.20 32.47 -27.55
C VAL A 9 18.45 31.37 -26.77
N LEU A 10 17.18 31.10 -27.10
CA LEU A 10 16.41 30.00 -26.48
C LEU A 10 16.77 28.61 -27.04
N LEU A 11 17.37 28.52 -28.23
CA LEU A 11 17.84 27.24 -28.82
C LEU A 11 19.28 26.89 -28.44
N THR A 12 20.09 27.84 -27.96
CA THR A 12 21.44 27.57 -27.42
C THR A 12 21.48 27.48 -25.90
N GLY A 13 20.37 27.78 -25.21
CA GLY A 13 20.29 27.75 -23.74
C GLY A 13 19.78 26.45 -23.12
N PHE A 14 19.27 25.51 -23.93
CA PHE A 14 18.73 24.22 -23.44
C PHE A 14 19.63 23.01 -23.74
N LEU A 15 20.83 23.24 -24.26
CA LEU A 15 21.81 22.19 -24.60
C LEU A 15 22.91 22.00 -23.52
N ILE A 16 22.83 22.71 -22.38
CA ILE A 16 23.76 22.55 -21.24
C ILE A 16 22.97 22.53 -19.92
N LEU A 17 21.90 21.74 -19.89
CA LEU A 17 21.46 21.12 -18.64
C LEU A 17 21.51 19.61 -18.89
N GLY A 18 22.73 19.12 -19.06
CA GLY A 18 23.02 17.70 -19.18
C GLY A 18 22.43 17.00 -17.98
N CYS A 19 21.66 15.95 -18.26
CA CYS A 19 21.31 14.93 -17.31
C CYS A 19 22.59 14.53 -16.58
N ALA A 20 22.72 14.95 -15.32
CA ALA A 20 23.58 14.27 -14.38
C ALA A 20 22.92 12.92 -14.13
N VAL A 21 23.22 11.96 -15.00
CA VAL A 21 23.08 10.55 -14.70
C VAL A 21 24.00 10.35 -13.50
N PHE A 22 23.44 10.28 -12.30
CA PHE A 22 24.14 9.74 -11.15
C PHE A 22 24.37 8.26 -11.47
N VAL A 23 25.42 8.00 -12.22
CA VAL A 23 26.11 6.72 -12.15
C VAL A 23 26.56 6.64 -10.70
N ILE A 24 25.90 5.80 -9.90
CA ILE A 24 26.48 5.28 -8.68
C ILE A 24 27.71 4.51 -9.14
N ALA A 25 28.83 5.24 -9.28
CA ALA A 25 30.13 4.63 -9.41
C ALA A 25 30.28 3.78 -8.15
N GLN A 26 30.35 2.46 -8.31
CA GLN A 26 30.99 1.66 -7.29
C GLN A 26 32.35 2.33 -7.07
N ASP A 27 32.61 2.76 -5.84
CA ASP A 27 33.86 3.37 -5.43
C ASP A 27 34.98 2.37 -5.72
N ASP A 28 35.51 2.40 -6.94
CA ASP A 28 36.65 1.59 -7.33
C ASP A 28 37.79 2.03 -6.41
N PRO A 29 38.31 1.14 -5.54
CA PRO A 29 39.34 1.52 -4.58
C PRO A 29 40.60 2.06 -5.28
N PHE A 30 40.81 1.69 -6.55
CA PHE A 30 41.90 2.20 -7.37
C PHE A 30 41.70 3.66 -7.83
N THR A 31 40.47 4.20 -7.82
CA THR A 31 40.22 5.61 -8.16
C THR A 31 40.63 6.59 -7.06
N LYS A 32 40.87 6.09 -5.85
CA LYS A 32 41.34 6.87 -4.70
C LYS A 32 42.87 6.95 -4.63
N LEU A 33 43.59 6.20 -5.48
CA LEU A 33 45.04 6.19 -5.52
C LEU A 33 45.57 7.41 -6.27
N THR A 34 46.55 8.09 -5.69
CA THR A 34 47.24 9.22 -6.32
C THR A 34 48.61 8.77 -6.83
N TYR A 35 48.83 8.90 -8.13
CA TYR A 35 50.10 8.59 -8.77
C TYR A 35 51.04 9.81 -8.83
N PRO A 36 52.37 9.61 -8.85
CA PRO A 36 53.07 8.33 -8.72
C PRO A 36 53.01 7.77 -7.29
N ILE A 37 53.04 6.45 -7.12
CA ILE A 37 52.95 5.77 -5.81
C ILE A 37 54.37 5.54 -5.26
N PRO A 38 54.84 6.31 -4.26
CA PRO A 38 56.23 6.24 -3.80
C PRO A 38 56.59 4.88 -3.19
N GLU A 39 55.64 4.22 -2.53
CA GLU A 39 55.82 2.91 -1.88
C GLU A 39 56.01 1.77 -2.89
N LEU A 40 55.51 1.93 -4.12
CA LEU A 40 55.58 0.95 -5.20
C LEU A 40 56.58 1.39 -6.28
N GLY A 41 57.75 1.89 -5.86
CA GLY A 41 58.82 2.26 -6.78
C GLY A 41 58.56 3.53 -7.59
N ASN A 42 57.66 4.41 -7.16
CA ASN A 42 57.23 5.61 -7.89
C ASN A 42 56.61 5.31 -9.26
N CYS A 43 55.92 4.18 -9.39
CA CYS A 43 55.12 3.88 -10.58
C CYS A 43 54.11 5.00 -10.86
N SER A 44 54.00 5.41 -12.14
CA SER A 44 53.26 6.59 -12.60
C SER A 44 51.79 6.34 -12.90
N ASP A 45 51.41 5.06 -12.96
CA ASP A 45 50.10 4.59 -13.41
C ASP A 45 49.93 3.12 -12.99
N ARG A 46 48.73 2.57 -13.18
CA ARG A 46 48.39 1.20 -12.80
C ARG A 46 49.30 0.15 -13.44
N GLU A 47 49.54 0.26 -14.74
CA GLU A 47 50.34 -0.72 -15.49
C GLU A 47 51.78 -0.79 -14.98
N THR A 48 52.39 0.38 -14.70
CA THR A 48 53.73 0.44 -14.13
C THR A 48 53.80 -0.04 -12.67
N CYS A 49 52.71 0.09 -11.90
CA CYS A 49 52.65 -0.48 -10.55
C CYS A 49 52.43 -2.00 -10.57
N GLU A 50 51.62 -2.51 -11.49
CA GLU A 50 51.40 -3.93 -11.70
C GLU A 50 52.73 -4.60 -12.09
N ALA A 51 53.44 -4.04 -13.07
CA ALA A 51 54.77 -4.53 -13.45
C ALA A 51 55.79 -4.47 -12.28
N TYR A 52 55.71 -3.46 -11.41
CA TYR A 52 56.54 -3.42 -10.20
C TYR A 52 56.18 -4.57 -9.24
N CYS A 53 54.89 -4.87 -9.09
CA CYS A 53 54.38 -5.90 -8.19
C CYS A 53 54.49 -7.33 -8.71
N ASP A 54 54.63 -7.51 -10.02
CA ASP A 54 54.86 -8.81 -10.65
C ASP A 54 56.26 -9.38 -10.34
N GLU A 55 57.20 -8.50 -9.99
CA GLU A 55 58.54 -8.92 -9.55
C GLU A 55 58.47 -9.59 -8.16
N PRO A 56 58.93 -10.85 -8.00
CA PRO A 56 58.84 -11.60 -6.75
C PRO A 56 59.42 -10.88 -5.54
N GLU A 57 60.49 -10.09 -5.73
CA GLU A 57 61.14 -9.32 -4.66
C GLU A 57 60.28 -8.16 -4.15
N ASN A 58 59.32 -7.70 -4.94
CA ASN A 58 58.45 -6.56 -4.63
C ASN A 58 57.08 -6.99 -4.11
N MET A 59 56.69 -8.25 -4.27
CA MET A 59 55.37 -8.75 -3.89
C MET A 59 55.03 -8.47 -2.42
N GLY A 60 55.98 -8.62 -1.49
CA GLY A 60 55.73 -8.31 -0.08
C GLY A 60 55.39 -6.84 0.18
N THR A 61 56.06 -5.92 -0.52
CA THR A 61 55.77 -4.48 -0.47
C THR A 61 54.39 -4.19 -1.06
N CYS A 62 54.06 -4.84 -2.17
CA CYS A 62 52.76 -4.71 -2.83
C CYS A 62 51.60 -5.25 -2.01
N LEU A 63 51.76 -6.38 -1.31
CA LEU A 63 50.74 -6.90 -0.40
C LEU A 63 50.52 -5.98 0.79
N ASN A 64 51.57 -5.42 1.38
CA ASN A 64 51.42 -4.45 2.48
C ASN A 64 50.70 -3.18 2.02
N PHE A 65 50.98 -2.74 0.78
CA PHE A 65 50.26 -1.63 0.17
C PHE A 65 48.79 -1.98 -0.04
N ALA A 66 48.49 -3.16 -0.61
CA ALA A 66 47.13 -3.63 -0.81
C ALA A 66 46.34 -3.75 0.50
N GLU A 67 46.96 -4.22 1.58
CA GLU A 67 46.36 -4.28 2.92
C GLU A 67 46.08 -2.88 3.47
N THR A 68 47.05 -1.97 3.39
CA THR A 68 46.95 -0.60 3.94
C THR A 68 45.83 0.19 3.27
N TYR A 69 45.66 0.03 1.96
CA TYR A 69 44.66 0.74 1.18
C TYR A 69 43.36 -0.05 0.96
N GLY A 70 43.24 -1.23 1.58
CA GLY A 70 42.06 -2.09 1.46
C GLY A 70 41.76 -2.54 0.03
N LEU A 71 42.80 -2.74 -0.79
CA LEU A 71 42.69 -3.22 -2.16
C LEU A 71 42.36 -4.72 -2.22
N LEU A 72 42.66 -5.46 -1.15
CA LEU A 72 42.34 -6.87 -0.95
C LEU A 72 41.67 -7.05 0.42
N SER A 73 40.82 -8.06 0.55
CA SER A 73 40.22 -8.43 1.85
C SER A 73 41.27 -9.03 2.80
N GLU A 74 40.98 -9.02 4.11
CA GLU A 74 41.86 -9.60 5.13
C GLU A 74 42.21 -11.07 4.83
N GLY A 75 41.24 -11.85 4.36
CA GLY A 75 41.44 -13.24 3.95
C GLY A 75 42.37 -13.39 2.74
N GLU A 76 42.22 -12.53 1.72
CA GLU A 76 43.09 -12.54 0.54
C GLU A 76 44.52 -12.13 0.88
N ILE A 77 44.71 -11.14 1.78
CA ILE A 77 46.02 -10.74 2.29
C ILE A 77 46.70 -11.87 3.06
N GLU A 78 45.97 -12.53 3.96
CA GLU A 78 46.48 -13.67 4.72
C GLU A 78 46.90 -14.82 3.81
N MET A 79 46.08 -15.16 2.81
CA MET A 79 46.39 -16.19 1.83
C MET A 79 47.64 -15.82 1.00
N ALA A 80 47.71 -14.59 0.49
CA ALA A 80 48.84 -14.13 -0.30
C ALA A 80 50.15 -14.07 0.52
N LYS A 81 50.08 -13.65 1.79
CA LYS A 81 51.24 -13.70 2.72
C LYS A 81 51.70 -15.13 2.96
N ARG A 82 50.77 -16.09 3.10
CA ARG A 82 51.11 -17.52 3.22
C ARG A 82 51.78 -18.04 1.96
N MET A 83 51.23 -17.72 0.78
CA MET A 83 51.86 -18.08 -0.50
C MET A 83 53.27 -17.49 -0.66
N LEU A 84 53.49 -16.22 -0.30
CA LEU A 84 54.84 -15.63 -0.28
C LEU A 84 55.79 -16.33 0.69
N ALA A 85 55.28 -16.76 1.85
CA ALA A 85 56.09 -17.49 2.84
C ALA A 85 56.51 -18.89 2.38
N LEU A 86 55.77 -19.49 1.44
CA LEU A 86 56.14 -20.76 0.79
C LEU A 86 57.29 -20.58 -0.21
N GLY A 87 57.56 -19.37 -0.71
CA GLY A 87 58.63 -19.09 -1.69
C GLY A 87 58.50 -19.90 -2.99
N GLU A 88 59.61 -20.10 -3.71
CA GLU A 88 59.70 -20.98 -4.89
C GLU A 88 59.70 -22.47 -4.50
N THR A 89 58.79 -22.88 -3.61
CA THR A 89 58.55 -24.32 -3.41
C THR A 89 57.71 -24.84 -4.58
N GLU A 90 58.07 -26.02 -5.07
CA GLU A 90 57.26 -26.73 -6.06
C GLU A 90 55.87 -26.98 -5.47
N GLY A 91 54.83 -26.47 -6.14
CA GLY A 91 53.44 -26.68 -5.78
C GLY A 91 52.99 -28.14 -6.05
N PRO A 92 51.69 -28.45 -5.86
CA PRO A 92 51.17 -29.79 -6.13
C PRO A 92 51.50 -30.22 -7.57
N GLY A 93 51.95 -31.46 -7.75
CA GLY A 93 52.38 -31.97 -9.06
C GLY A 93 53.66 -31.35 -9.62
N GLY A 94 54.37 -30.52 -8.86
CA GLY A 94 55.53 -29.79 -9.34
C GLY A 94 55.21 -28.47 -10.05
N CYS A 95 53.96 -27.98 -9.99
CA CYS A 95 53.58 -26.72 -10.61
C CYS A 95 54.32 -25.54 -9.98
N ALA A 96 54.63 -24.51 -10.77
CA ALA A 96 55.27 -23.28 -10.30
C ALA A 96 54.43 -22.06 -10.68
N GLY A 97 54.08 -21.25 -9.67
CA GLY A 97 53.28 -20.05 -9.86
C GLY A 97 51.78 -20.30 -9.93
N VAL A 98 51.00 -19.23 -9.77
CA VAL A 98 49.54 -19.30 -9.59
C VAL A 98 48.84 -19.90 -10.80
N GLU A 99 49.19 -19.48 -12.01
CA GLU A 99 48.52 -19.95 -13.24
C GLU A 99 48.75 -21.45 -13.50
N GLU A 100 50.00 -21.93 -13.34
CA GLU A 100 50.32 -23.34 -13.56
C GLU A 100 49.66 -24.22 -12.49
N CYS A 101 49.69 -23.78 -11.23
CA CYS A 101 49.05 -24.50 -10.14
C CYS A 101 47.53 -24.47 -10.22
N GLU A 102 46.91 -23.37 -10.66
CA GLU A 102 45.47 -23.32 -10.94
C GLU A 102 45.12 -24.31 -12.06
N ALA A 103 45.86 -24.31 -13.17
CA ALA A 103 45.63 -25.23 -14.28
C ALA A 103 45.82 -26.72 -13.90
N TYR A 104 46.78 -27.02 -13.00
CA TYR A 104 46.98 -28.36 -12.46
C TYR A 104 45.83 -28.75 -11.52
N CYS A 105 45.46 -27.87 -10.59
CA CYS A 105 44.44 -28.13 -9.57
C CYS A 105 43.01 -28.09 -10.08
N ASP A 106 42.75 -27.47 -11.23
CA ASP A 106 41.47 -27.54 -11.93
C ASP A 106 41.19 -28.93 -12.54
N GLN A 107 42.20 -29.81 -12.59
CA GLN A 107 42.01 -31.19 -13.00
C GLN A 107 41.51 -32.03 -11.83
N ILE A 108 40.35 -32.67 -12.01
CA ILE A 108 39.71 -33.50 -10.98
C ILE A 108 40.60 -34.68 -10.56
N GLU A 109 41.48 -35.13 -11.44
CA GLU A 109 42.46 -36.19 -11.16
C GLU A 109 43.50 -35.76 -10.12
N HIS A 110 43.75 -34.45 -10.01
CA HIS A 110 44.77 -33.84 -9.15
C HIS A 110 44.17 -33.15 -7.91
N ILE A 111 42.85 -33.01 -7.84
CA ILE A 111 42.15 -32.25 -6.78
C ILE A 111 42.51 -32.72 -5.36
N LYS A 112 42.74 -34.02 -5.15
CA LYS A 112 43.10 -34.56 -3.83
C LYS A 112 44.44 -34.03 -3.35
N GLU A 113 45.44 -34.05 -4.23
CA GLU A 113 46.78 -33.54 -3.93
C GLU A 113 46.73 -32.04 -3.67
N CYS A 114 45.98 -31.29 -4.49
CA CYS A 114 45.81 -29.86 -4.34
C CYS A 114 45.11 -29.46 -3.03
N ILE A 115 44.04 -30.17 -2.65
CA ILE A 115 43.37 -29.91 -1.37
C ILE A 115 44.25 -30.29 -0.18
N SER A 116 45.02 -31.38 -0.26
CA SER A 116 46.01 -31.72 0.77
C SER A 116 47.10 -30.65 0.90
N PHE A 117 47.65 -30.19 -0.22
CA PHE A 117 48.63 -29.10 -0.23
C PHE A 117 48.05 -27.81 0.36
N ALA A 118 46.81 -27.45 -0.03
CA ALA A 118 46.16 -26.26 0.48
C ALA A 118 45.83 -26.36 1.98
N GLU A 119 45.46 -27.55 2.49
CA GLU A 119 45.26 -27.80 3.91
C GLU A 119 46.56 -27.69 4.71
N GLU A 120 47.62 -28.38 4.28
CA GLU A 120 48.92 -28.40 4.97
C GLU A 120 49.53 -26.99 5.07
N ASN A 121 49.33 -26.19 4.04
CA ASN A 121 49.85 -24.82 3.96
C ASN A 121 48.83 -23.75 4.38
N ASN A 122 47.64 -24.16 4.85
CA ASN A 122 46.57 -23.26 5.27
C ASN A 122 46.20 -22.21 4.20
N LEU A 123 46.18 -22.61 2.93
CA LEU A 123 45.91 -21.75 1.78
C LEU A 123 44.41 -21.55 1.52
N ILE A 124 43.54 -22.35 2.15
CA ILE A 124 42.08 -22.23 2.02
C ILE A 124 41.42 -22.10 3.40
N PRO A 125 40.36 -21.26 3.53
CA PRO A 125 39.57 -21.17 4.75
C PRO A 125 38.99 -22.51 5.19
N ALA A 126 38.74 -22.68 6.49
CA ALA A 126 38.33 -23.97 7.07
C ALA A 126 36.97 -24.45 6.55
N ASP A 127 36.05 -23.54 6.30
CA ASP A 127 34.73 -23.79 5.71
C ASP A 127 34.81 -24.16 4.22
N GLU A 128 35.66 -23.47 3.44
CA GLU A 128 35.94 -23.85 2.05
C GLU A 128 36.62 -25.23 1.95
N LEU A 129 37.55 -25.52 2.88
CA LEU A 129 38.21 -26.83 2.99
C LEU A 129 37.20 -27.94 3.31
N GLU A 130 36.22 -27.69 4.20
CA GLU A 130 35.16 -28.65 4.49
C GLU A 130 34.35 -28.97 3.22
N GLY A 131 33.97 -27.96 2.46
CA GLY A 131 33.28 -28.12 1.17
C GLY A 131 34.09 -28.94 0.17
N ALA A 132 35.37 -28.62 -0.02
CA ALA A 132 36.25 -29.35 -0.91
C ALA A 132 36.43 -30.82 -0.51
N LYS A 133 36.55 -31.10 0.79
CA LYS A 133 36.61 -32.49 1.31
C LYS A 133 35.30 -33.25 1.04
N LYS A 134 34.15 -32.61 1.18
CA LYS A 134 32.84 -33.22 0.85
C LYS A 134 32.74 -33.60 -0.62
N VAL A 135 33.23 -32.74 -1.53
CA VAL A 135 33.32 -33.05 -2.98
C VAL A 135 34.20 -34.28 -3.23
N ILE A 136 35.40 -34.33 -2.64
CA ILE A 136 36.31 -35.47 -2.78
C ILE A 136 35.66 -36.76 -2.26
N GLN A 137 35.06 -36.72 -1.07
CA GLN A 137 34.37 -37.87 -0.49
C GLN A 137 33.17 -38.32 -1.33
N ALA A 138 32.47 -37.40 -2.00
CA ALA A 138 31.40 -37.72 -2.93
C ALA A 138 31.94 -38.46 -4.16
N ILE A 139 33.00 -37.95 -4.78
CA ILE A 139 33.66 -38.58 -5.92
C ILE A 139 34.17 -39.98 -5.55
N ASP A 140 34.77 -40.15 -4.36
CA ASP A 140 35.25 -41.46 -3.87
C ASP A 140 34.11 -42.46 -3.63
N ARG A 141 32.90 -41.98 -3.34
CA ARG A 141 31.68 -42.79 -3.27
C ARG A 141 31.09 -43.11 -4.65
N GLY A 142 31.74 -42.68 -5.73
CA GLY A 142 31.32 -42.91 -7.11
C GLY A 142 30.28 -41.92 -7.62
N LEU A 143 30.07 -40.78 -6.94
CA LEU A 143 29.23 -39.71 -7.48
C LEU A 143 29.98 -39.02 -8.62
N VAL A 144 29.27 -38.80 -9.72
CA VAL A 144 29.79 -38.07 -10.87
C VAL A 144 29.47 -36.58 -10.66
N PRO A 145 30.47 -35.69 -10.63
CA PRO A 145 30.22 -34.26 -10.52
C PRO A 145 29.59 -33.69 -11.79
N PRO A 146 28.99 -32.50 -11.73
CA PRO A 146 28.48 -31.79 -12.90
C PRO A 146 29.57 -31.55 -13.95
N LYS A 147 29.16 -31.19 -15.17
CA LYS A 147 30.08 -30.98 -16.32
C LYS A 147 30.83 -29.65 -16.27
N CYS A 148 31.56 -29.44 -15.19
CA CYS A 148 32.36 -28.25 -14.92
C CYS A 148 33.66 -28.65 -14.20
N LYS A 149 34.70 -27.81 -14.27
CA LYS A 149 35.99 -28.03 -13.62
C LYS A 149 36.38 -26.84 -12.75
N GLY A 150 36.86 -27.13 -11.56
CA GLY A 150 37.20 -26.08 -10.60
C GLY A 150 35.98 -25.27 -10.16
N LYS A 151 36.19 -24.40 -9.16
CA LYS A 151 35.10 -23.64 -8.54
C LYS A 151 34.47 -22.64 -9.53
N LYS A 152 35.30 -21.87 -10.25
CA LYS A 152 34.84 -20.79 -11.15
C LYS A 152 33.95 -21.31 -12.27
N GLU A 153 34.34 -22.40 -12.94
CA GLU A 153 33.52 -22.98 -14.01
C GLU A 153 32.24 -23.59 -13.46
N CYS A 154 32.31 -24.25 -12.30
CA CYS A 154 31.13 -24.83 -11.66
C CYS A 154 30.13 -23.80 -11.18
N ASP A 155 30.58 -22.66 -10.66
CA ASP A 155 29.70 -21.54 -10.29
C ASP A 155 28.93 -21.04 -11.53
N VAL A 156 29.61 -20.90 -12.68
CA VAL A 156 28.99 -20.49 -13.96
C VAL A 156 28.11 -21.59 -14.56
N TYR A 157 28.45 -22.86 -14.37
CA TYR A 157 27.66 -23.98 -14.87
C TYR A 157 26.38 -24.13 -14.06
N CYS A 158 26.48 -24.13 -12.73
CA CYS A 158 25.37 -24.34 -11.80
C CYS A 158 24.45 -23.13 -11.63
N SER A 159 24.91 -21.92 -11.99
CA SER A 159 24.05 -20.73 -12.06
C SER A 159 23.03 -20.77 -13.19
N LYS A 160 23.21 -21.65 -14.18
CA LYS A 160 22.25 -21.82 -15.29
C LYS A 160 21.08 -22.67 -14.85
N SER A 161 19.87 -22.17 -15.09
CA SER A 161 18.61 -22.85 -14.75
C SER A 161 18.51 -24.28 -15.29
N GLU A 162 19.09 -24.52 -16.46
CA GLU A 162 19.09 -25.81 -17.16
C GLU A 162 19.98 -26.86 -16.48
N ASN A 163 20.96 -26.41 -15.70
CA ASN A 163 21.92 -27.26 -14.99
C ASN A 163 21.64 -27.38 -13.49
N MET A 164 20.70 -26.57 -12.99
CA MET A 164 20.41 -26.42 -11.57
C MET A 164 19.96 -27.74 -10.92
N GLU A 165 19.18 -28.56 -11.63
CA GLU A 165 18.76 -29.88 -11.13
C GLU A 165 19.94 -30.83 -10.93
N GLU A 166 20.90 -30.86 -11.87
CA GLU A 166 22.11 -31.65 -11.75
C GLU A 166 22.96 -31.18 -10.56
N CYS A 167 23.14 -29.87 -10.42
CA CYS A 167 23.95 -29.28 -9.35
C CYS A 167 23.33 -29.44 -7.96
N ILE A 168 22.02 -29.23 -7.80
CA ILE A 168 21.34 -29.44 -6.52
C ILE A 168 21.37 -30.92 -6.14
N SER A 169 21.15 -31.82 -7.10
CA SER A 169 21.21 -33.27 -6.84
C SER A 169 22.60 -33.72 -6.39
N PHE A 170 23.66 -33.22 -7.04
CA PHE A 170 25.02 -33.47 -6.61
C PHE A 170 25.30 -32.87 -5.24
N GLY A 171 24.92 -31.59 -5.02
CA GLY A 171 25.13 -30.89 -3.75
C GLY A 171 24.42 -31.56 -2.57
N GLU A 172 23.20 -32.05 -2.76
CA GLU A 172 22.48 -32.85 -1.77
C GLU A 172 23.25 -34.13 -1.44
N ALA A 173 23.61 -34.91 -2.46
CA ALA A 173 24.24 -36.21 -2.27
C ALA A 173 25.68 -36.10 -1.71
N ALA A 174 26.37 -35.00 -2.03
CA ALA A 174 27.67 -34.65 -1.49
C ALA A 174 27.60 -33.99 -0.10
N GLY A 175 26.42 -33.55 0.35
CA GLY A 175 26.24 -32.84 1.62
C GLY A 175 26.79 -31.40 1.61
N LEU A 176 26.84 -30.79 0.43
CA LEU A 176 27.30 -29.41 0.21
C LEU A 176 26.21 -28.38 0.50
N ILE A 177 24.94 -28.79 0.50
CA ILE A 177 23.79 -27.90 0.72
C ILE A 177 23.28 -28.09 2.17
N PRO A 178 23.24 -27.02 3.00
CA PRO A 178 22.62 -27.05 4.31
C PRO A 178 21.15 -27.55 4.26
N PRO A 179 20.63 -28.23 5.30
CA PRO A 179 19.28 -28.81 5.26
C PRO A 179 18.14 -27.82 4.99
N ASP A 180 18.26 -26.60 5.49
CA ASP A 180 17.34 -25.49 5.28
C ASP A 180 17.40 -24.97 3.84
N GLU A 181 18.59 -24.71 3.31
CA GLU A 181 18.78 -24.34 1.90
C GLU A 181 18.34 -25.45 0.94
N LEU A 182 18.53 -26.72 1.32
CA LEU A 182 18.12 -27.88 0.52
C LEU A 182 16.59 -27.96 0.40
N LYS A 183 15.86 -27.58 1.44
CA LYS A 183 14.39 -27.54 1.39
C LYS A 183 13.93 -26.54 0.33
N GLU A 184 14.49 -25.33 0.34
CA GLU A 184 14.16 -24.28 -0.63
C GLU A 184 14.58 -24.67 -2.06
N ALA A 185 15.77 -25.25 -2.21
CA ALA A 185 16.26 -25.77 -3.48
C ALA A 185 15.34 -26.85 -4.07
N LYS A 186 14.81 -27.76 -3.24
CA LYS A 186 13.84 -28.78 -3.68
C LYS A 186 12.50 -28.20 -4.09
N MET A 187 12.02 -27.19 -3.37
CA MET A 187 10.79 -26.47 -3.72
C MET A 187 10.92 -25.79 -5.09
N MET A 188 12.06 -25.14 -5.34
CA MET A 188 12.40 -24.53 -6.62
C MET A 188 12.43 -25.57 -7.76
N LEU A 189 13.10 -26.72 -7.56
CA LEU A 189 13.14 -27.79 -8.56
C LEU A 189 11.76 -28.36 -8.88
N GLU A 190 10.91 -28.52 -7.87
CA GLU A 190 9.55 -29.02 -8.07
C GLU A 190 8.70 -28.05 -8.91
N ALA A 191 8.86 -26.74 -8.71
CA ALA A 191 8.21 -25.74 -9.56
C ALA A 191 8.70 -25.81 -11.00
N ILE A 192 10.00 -25.95 -11.21
CA ILE A 192 10.61 -26.06 -12.55
C ILE A 192 10.14 -27.32 -13.26
N ARG A 193 10.07 -28.46 -12.56
CA ARG A 193 9.50 -29.71 -13.10
C ARG A 193 8.03 -29.57 -13.48
N LYS A 194 7.28 -28.70 -12.80
CA LYS A 194 5.91 -28.32 -13.15
C LYS A 194 5.81 -27.28 -14.28
N GLY A 195 6.95 -26.86 -14.83
CA GLY A 195 7.03 -25.92 -15.95
C GLY A 195 7.14 -24.45 -15.55
N ALA A 196 7.31 -24.13 -14.26
CA ALA A 196 7.61 -22.77 -13.84
C ALA A 196 9.00 -22.37 -14.35
N LYS A 197 9.11 -21.16 -14.92
CA LYS A 197 10.39 -20.62 -15.38
C LYS A 197 11.02 -19.80 -14.27
N PRO A 198 12.26 -20.09 -13.86
CA PRO A 198 12.95 -19.26 -12.88
C PRO A 198 13.24 -17.87 -13.47
N PRO A 199 13.35 -16.83 -12.62
CA PRO A 199 13.77 -15.50 -13.05
C PRO A 199 15.17 -15.52 -13.65
N ALA A 200 15.51 -14.54 -14.49
CA ALA A 200 16.79 -14.45 -15.19
C ALA A 200 17.91 -13.87 -14.29
N CYS A 201 18.02 -14.38 -13.07
CA CYS A 201 19.02 -13.98 -12.08
C CYS A 201 19.64 -15.23 -11.44
N SER A 202 20.85 -15.11 -10.90
CA SER A 202 21.55 -16.22 -10.28
C SER A 202 22.11 -15.89 -8.90
N GLY A 203 21.75 -16.71 -7.91
CA GLY A 203 22.13 -16.47 -6.52
C GLY A 203 21.36 -15.30 -5.89
N LYS A 204 21.38 -15.28 -4.55
CA LYS A 204 20.51 -14.42 -3.74
C LYS A 204 20.68 -12.93 -4.07
N LYS A 205 21.91 -12.40 -4.02
CA LYS A 205 22.17 -10.96 -4.20
C LYS A 205 21.73 -10.44 -5.56
N GLU A 206 22.01 -11.18 -6.63
CA GLU A 206 21.59 -10.80 -7.98
C GLU A 206 20.07 -10.84 -8.10
N CYS A 207 19.44 -11.89 -7.58
CA CYS A 207 17.99 -12.03 -7.60
C CYS A 207 17.27 -10.98 -6.75
N ASP A 208 17.82 -10.56 -5.62
CA ASP A 208 17.24 -9.48 -4.80
C ASP A 208 17.21 -8.15 -5.59
N VAL A 209 18.30 -7.84 -6.31
CA VAL A 209 18.38 -6.65 -7.18
C VAL A 209 17.48 -6.79 -8.41
N TYR A 210 17.41 -7.98 -8.99
CA TYR A 210 16.57 -8.26 -10.16
C TYR A 210 15.09 -8.16 -9.80
N CYS A 211 14.63 -8.90 -8.79
CA CYS A 211 13.22 -8.99 -8.39
C CYS A 211 12.69 -7.74 -7.69
N SER A 212 13.56 -6.85 -7.20
CA SER A 212 13.15 -5.53 -6.69
C SER A 212 12.86 -4.52 -7.80
N GLN A 213 13.28 -4.79 -9.05
CA GLN A 213 12.93 -3.94 -10.18
C GLN A 213 11.45 -4.14 -10.55
N PRO A 214 10.66 -3.06 -10.72
CA PRO A 214 9.24 -3.15 -11.07
C PRO A 214 8.97 -3.98 -12.33
N GLU A 215 9.89 -3.97 -13.29
CA GLU A 215 9.80 -4.70 -14.56
C GLU A 215 9.89 -6.23 -14.39
N HIS A 216 10.51 -6.69 -13.30
CA HIS A 216 10.79 -8.10 -13.01
C HIS A 216 9.97 -8.64 -11.84
N MET A 217 9.25 -7.77 -11.15
CA MET A 217 8.47 -8.14 -9.97
C MET A 217 7.38 -9.17 -10.30
N GLU A 218 6.71 -9.04 -11.45
CA GLU A 218 5.67 -9.98 -11.88
C GLU A 218 6.20 -11.42 -12.01
N GLU A 219 7.27 -11.63 -12.78
CA GLU A 219 7.84 -12.96 -13.00
C GLU A 219 8.43 -13.56 -11.71
N CYS A 220 9.06 -12.75 -10.86
CA CYS A 220 9.58 -13.21 -9.58
C CYS A 220 8.46 -13.64 -8.62
N MET A 221 7.37 -12.88 -8.53
CA MET A 221 6.21 -13.25 -7.72
C MET A 221 5.52 -14.50 -8.26
N GLU A 222 5.33 -14.60 -9.58
CA GLU A 222 4.72 -15.80 -10.20
C GLU A 222 5.56 -17.05 -9.91
N PHE A 223 6.89 -16.94 -10.00
CA PHE A 223 7.79 -18.03 -9.66
C PHE A 223 7.76 -18.37 -8.16
N GLY A 224 7.79 -17.36 -7.27
CA GLY A 224 7.72 -17.57 -5.82
C GLY A 224 6.43 -18.27 -5.37
N ILE A 225 5.29 -17.92 -5.98
CA ILE A 225 4.01 -18.62 -5.77
C ILE A 225 4.09 -20.06 -6.27
N ALA A 226 4.66 -20.30 -7.46
CA ALA A 226 4.79 -21.64 -8.03
C ALA A 226 5.74 -22.55 -7.22
N ALA A 227 6.82 -21.98 -6.69
CA ALA A 227 7.77 -22.63 -5.79
C ALA A 227 7.21 -22.83 -4.38
N GLY A 228 6.13 -22.15 -4.01
CA GLY A 228 5.56 -22.24 -2.67
C GLY A 228 6.38 -21.51 -1.61
N PHE A 229 7.20 -20.53 -2.01
CA PHE A 229 7.91 -19.63 -1.09
C PHE A 229 6.96 -18.64 -0.39
N MET A 230 5.70 -18.60 -0.81
CA MET A 230 4.66 -17.76 -0.24
C MET A 230 3.60 -18.59 0.50
N PRO A 231 3.27 -18.25 1.75
CA PRO A 231 2.18 -18.89 2.50
C PRO A 231 0.85 -18.79 1.74
N PRO A 232 -0.04 -19.80 1.80
CA PRO A 232 -1.33 -19.78 1.10
C PRO A 232 -2.19 -18.53 1.36
N GLU A 233 -2.17 -18.03 2.59
CA GLU A 233 -2.85 -16.80 3.02
C GLU A 233 -2.30 -15.54 2.34
N GLU A 234 -1.03 -15.51 1.96
CA GLU A 234 -0.40 -14.37 1.28
C GLU A 234 -0.58 -14.43 -0.24
N ILE A 235 -0.85 -15.62 -0.81
CA ILE A 235 -1.04 -15.81 -2.27
C ILE A 235 -2.21 -14.96 -2.79
N GLU A 236 -3.29 -14.81 -2.03
CA GLU A 236 -4.42 -13.97 -2.45
C GLU A 236 -3.99 -12.50 -2.61
N ASN A 237 -3.26 -11.98 -1.62
CA ASN A 237 -2.75 -10.61 -1.64
C ASN A 237 -1.73 -10.41 -2.76
N ALA A 238 -0.83 -11.37 -2.98
CA ALA A 238 0.10 -11.31 -4.11
C ALA A 238 -0.61 -11.34 -5.46
N ARG A 239 -1.70 -12.11 -5.61
CA ARG A 239 -2.52 -12.10 -6.83
C ARG A 239 -3.22 -10.75 -7.05
N LYS A 240 -3.71 -10.12 -5.98
CA LYS A 240 -4.26 -8.75 -6.01
C LYS A 240 -3.22 -7.74 -6.48
N THR A 241 -2.02 -7.80 -5.91
CA THR A 241 -0.87 -6.98 -6.31
C THR A 241 -0.49 -7.20 -7.78
N LEU A 242 -0.34 -8.45 -8.21
CA LEU A 242 -0.05 -8.81 -9.62
C LEU A 242 -1.10 -8.27 -10.58
N LYS A 243 -2.39 -8.31 -10.20
CA LYS A 243 -3.48 -7.75 -11.01
C LYS A 243 -3.33 -6.23 -11.16
N ALA A 244 -2.95 -5.51 -10.11
CA ALA A 244 -2.70 -4.07 -10.17
C ALA A 244 -1.49 -3.73 -11.04
N ILE A 245 -0.39 -4.50 -10.92
CA ILE A 245 0.82 -4.33 -11.75
C ILE A 245 0.49 -4.53 -13.23
N LYS A 246 -0.31 -5.56 -13.57
CA LYS A 246 -0.81 -5.80 -14.94
C LYS A 246 -1.65 -4.65 -15.49
N GLN A 247 -2.23 -3.84 -14.61
CA GLN A 247 -2.99 -2.63 -14.97
C GLN A 247 -2.10 -1.37 -15.05
N GLY A 248 -0.78 -1.51 -14.85
CA GLY A 248 0.17 -0.41 -14.86
C GLY A 248 0.24 0.37 -13.54
N VAL A 249 -0.38 -0.14 -12.46
CA VAL A 249 -0.32 0.47 -11.13
C VAL A 249 0.90 -0.08 -10.40
N ARG A 250 1.79 0.81 -9.96
CA ARG A 250 2.99 0.43 -9.24
C ARG A 250 2.68 0.26 -7.75
N PRO A 251 3.21 -0.78 -7.08
CA PRO A 251 3.11 -0.90 -5.63
C PRO A 251 3.90 0.20 -4.92
N PRO A 252 3.54 0.53 -3.67
CA PRO A 252 4.30 1.46 -2.84
C PRO A 252 5.72 0.95 -2.60
N ASN A 253 6.65 1.87 -2.33
CA ASN A 253 8.07 1.55 -2.15
C ASN A 253 8.38 1.10 -0.71
N CYS A 254 7.83 -0.05 -0.32
CA CYS A 254 8.00 -0.69 0.97
C CYS A 254 8.09 -2.22 0.80
N GLN A 255 8.77 -2.92 1.71
CA GLN A 255 8.91 -4.38 1.65
C GLN A 255 8.31 -5.07 2.88
N GLY A 256 7.35 -5.96 2.63
CA GLY A 256 6.66 -6.68 3.70
C GLY A 256 5.67 -5.80 4.46
N ARG A 257 4.83 -6.47 5.27
CA ARG A 257 3.66 -5.84 5.87
C ARG A 257 4.00 -4.70 6.83
N GLU A 258 4.91 -4.93 7.77
CA GLU A 258 5.23 -3.95 8.82
C GLU A 258 5.85 -2.67 8.25
N GLU A 259 6.77 -2.79 7.29
CA GLU A 259 7.35 -1.64 6.62
C GLU A 259 6.29 -0.87 5.82
N CYS A 260 5.42 -1.59 5.10
CA CYS A 260 4.33 -0.98 4.34
C CYS A 260 3.29 -0.31 5.23
N ASP A 261 2.99 -0.86 6.40
CA ASP A 261 2.07 -0.24 7.37
C ASP A 261 2.64 1.10 7.85
N VAL A 262 3.94 1.15 8.18
CA VAL A 262 4.62 2.41 8.54
C VAL A 262 4.63 3.38 7.36
N TYR A 263 5.04 2.92 6.18
CA TYR A 263 5.14 3.73 4.97
C TYR A 263 3.79 4.35 4.60
N CYS A 264 2.75 3.52 4.44
CA CYS A 264 1.41 3.96 4.05
C CYS A 264 0.68 4.78 5.12
N SER A 265 1.20 4.79 6.35
CA SER A 265 0.68 5.64 7.40
C SER A 265 1.21 7.07 7.40
N GLN A 266 2.27 7.33 6.64
CA GLN A 266 2.82 8.67 6.46
C GLN A 266 1.95 9.45 5.49
N VAL A 267 1.62 10.71 5.84
CA VAL A 267 0.73 11.56 5.06
C VAL A 267 1.25 11.80 3.64
N GLU A 268 2.56 11.78 3.47
CA GLU A 268 3.27 11.92 2.20
C GLU A 268 3.06 10.72 1.25
N HIS A 269 2.76 9.54 1.80
CA HIS A 269 2.63 8.26 1.07
C HIS A 269 1.18 7.73 1.05
N ILE A 270 0.27 8.38 1.78
CA ILE A 270 -1.14 7.99 1.83
C ILE A 270 -1.79 7.98 0.43
N GLU A 271 -1.46 8.94 -0.44
CA GLU A 271 -2.06 9.03 -1.78
C GLU A 271 -1.72 7.80 -2.63
N GLU A 272 -0.44 7.46 -2.76
CA GLU A 272 -0.01 6.30 -3.56
C GLU A 272 -0.50 4.98 -2.96
N CYS A 273 -0.52 4.84 -1.63
CA CYS A 273 -1.00 3.65 -0.95
C CYS A 273 -2.50 3.45 -1.13
N MET A 274 -3.31 4.51 -1.04
CA MET A 274 -4.74 4.43 -1.30
C MET A 274 -5.04 4.13 -2.77
N GLU A 275 -4.34 4.77 -3.71
CA GLU A 275 -4.51 4.48 -5.14
C GLU A 275 -4.18 3.02 -5.47
N PHE A 276 -3.07 2.51 -4.94
CA PHE A 276 -2.70 1.11 -5.05
C PHE A 276 -3.73 0.19 -4.38
N GLY A 277 -4.18 0.51 -3.17
CA GLY A 277 -5.16 -0.28 -2.42
C GLY A 277 -6.50 -0.42 -3.16
N ILE A 278 -6.98 0.64 -3.81
CA ILE A 278 -8.18 0.60 -4.65
C ILE A 278 -7.93 -0.26 -5.90
N ALA A 279 -6.81 -0.06 -6.60
CA ALA A 279 -6.52 -0.77 -7.84
C ALA A 279 -6.29 -2.27 -7.64
N ALA A 280 -5.57 -2.64 -6.58
CA ALA A 280 -5.31 -4.02 -6.20
C ALA A 280 -6.54 -4.72 -5.60
N GLY A 281 -7.52 -3.96 -5.11
CA GLY A 281 -8.70 -4.51 -4.42
C GLY A 281 -8.40 -4.93 -2.97
N PHE A 282 -7.50 -4.20 -2.32
CA PHE A 282 -7.32 -4.25 -0.87
C PHE A 282 -8.39 -3.44 -0.12
N ILE A 283 -9.04 -2.49 -0.79
CA ILE A 283 -10.17 -1.74 -0.25
C ILE A 283 -11.49 -2.42 -0.65
N PRO A 284 -12.36 -2.80 0.30
CA PRO A 284 -13.68 -3.36 0.02
C PRO A 284 -14.51 -2.44 -0.89
N PRO A 285 -15.34 -2.98 -1.82
CA PRO A 285 -16.13 -2.17 -2.74
C PRO A 285 -16.97 -1.06 -2.09
N GLU A 286 -17.54 -1.36 -0.93
CA GLU A 286 -18.34 -0.43 -0.10
C GLU A 286 -17.52 0.73 0.48
N GLU A 287 -16.21 0.58 0.63
CA GLU A 287 -15.31 1.62 1.16
C GLU A 287 -14.63 2.44 0.05
N ILE A 288 -14.72 2.02 -1.22
CA ILE A 288 -14.05 2.69 -2.35
C ILE A 288 -14.53 4.13 -2.54
N GLU A 289 -15.82 4.41 -2.35
CA GLU A 289 -16.34 5.78 -2.46
C GLU A 289 -15.72 6.69 -1.41
N GLY A 290 -15.66 6.22 -0.15
CA GLY A 290 -15.02 6.93 0.94
C GLY A 290 -13.52 7.15 0.68
N ALA A 291 -12.80 6.12 0.25
CA ALA A 291 -11.37 6.23 -0.09
C ALA A 291 -11.12 7.23 -1.23
N ARG A 292 -11.97 7.28 -2.25
CA ARG A 292 -11.91 8.28 -3.34
C ARG A 292 -12.20 9.68 -2.83
N GLY A 293 -13.14 9.81 -1.90
CA GLY A 293 -13.44 11.04 -1.18
C GLY A 293 -12.22 11.58 -0.43
N ALA A 294 -11.59 10.73 0.39
CA ALA A 294 -10.36 11.06 1.12
C ALA A 294 -9.23 11.49 0.17
N LEU A 295 -8.98 10.73 -0.91
CA LEU A 295 -8.00 11.09 -1.95
C LEU A 295 -8.29 12.46 -2.58
N LYS A 296 -9.55 12.78 -2.83
CA LYS A 296 -9.94 14.08 -3.38
C LYS A 296 -9.63 15.22 -2.39
N ALA A 297 -9.90 15.05 -1.10
CA ALA A 297 -9.57 16.04 -0.07
C ALA A 297 -8.04 16.25 0.05
N ILE A 298 -7.26 15.16 0.04
CA ILE A 298 -5.80 15.21 0.09
C ILE A 298 -5.22 15.94 -1.13
N LYS A 299 -5.72 15.64 -2.34
CA LYS A 299 -5.35 16.34 -3.57
C LYS A 299 -5.70 17.83 -3.56
N GLN A 300 -6.66 18.24 -2.73
CA GLN A 300 -7.01 19.64 -2.49
C GLN A 300 -6.13 20.31 -1.43
N GLY A 301 -5.15 19.60 -0.87
CA GLY A 301 -4.23 20.08 0.16
C GLY A 301 -4.79 20.02 1.58
N ILE A 302 -5.92 19.33 1.78
CA ILE A 302 -6.53 19.15 3.10
C ILE A 302 -5.87 17.94 3.74
N LYS A 303 -5.25 18.16 4.89
CA LYS A 303 -4.50 17.11 5.60
C LYS A 303 -5.48 16.15 6.29
N PRO A 304 -5.25 14.83 6.19
CA PRO A 304 -6.02 13.88 6.97
C PRO A 304 -5.73 14.05 8.48
N PRO A 305 -6.68 13.68 9.36
CA PRO A 305 -6.46 13.68 10.79
C PRO A 305 -5.31 12.74 11.17
N ASN A 306 -4.58 13.05 12.23
CA ASN A 306 -3.40 12.30 12.67
C ASN A 306 -3.78 11.05 13.49
N CYS A 307 -4.53 10.15 12.88
CA CYS A 307 -5.03 8.92 13.47
C CYS A 307 -4.96 7.78 12.45
N GLN A 308 -4.85 6.53 12.93
CA GLN A 308 -4.74 5.35 12.07
C GLN A 308 -5.82 4.31 12.39
N GLY A 309 -6.62 3.99 11.38
CA GLY A 309 -7.73 3.06 11.54
C GLY A 309 -8.90 3.66 12.32
N ARG A 310 -10.06 3.03 12.16
CA ARG A 310 -11.35 3.56 12.64
C ARG A 310 -11.35 3.87 14.15
N GLU A 311 -10.94 2.92 14.98
CA GLU A 311 -11.00 3.08 16.44
C GLU A 311 -10.11 4.23 16.96
N GLN A 312 -8.89 4.36 16.45
CA GLN A 312 -8.02 5.46 16.86
C GLN A 312 -8.55 6.80 16.35
N CYS A 313 -9.11 6.84 15.14
CA CYS A 313 -9.74 8.04 14.60
C CYS A 313 -11.01 8.44 15.35
N ASP A 314 -11.83 7.48 15.78
CA ASP A 314 -13.01 7.75 16.60
C ASP A 314 -12.61 8.39 17.93
N ILE A 315 -11.57 7.87 18.60
CA ILE A 315 -11.04 8.46 19.84
C ILE A 315 -10.45 9.85 19.58
N TYR A 316 -9.66 9.99 18.52
CA TYR A 316 -8.99 11.24 18.16
C TYR A 316 -10.00 12.34 17.83
N CYS A 317 -10.93 12.07 16.91
CA CYS A 317 -11.92 13.03 16.44
C CYS A 317 -13.01 13.36 17.47
N SER A 318 -13.17 12.51 18.50
CA SER A 318 -14.06 12.80 19.63
C SER A 318 -13.46 13.82 20.61
N GLN A 319 -12.17 14.11 20.52
CA GLN A 319 -11.53 15.13 21.38
C GLN A 319 -11.86 16.54 20.86
N PRO A 320 -12.31 17.46 21.71
CA PRO A 320 -12.65 18.83 21.30
C PRO A 320 -11.52 19.56 20.56
N GLU A 321 -10.27 19.27 20.89
CA GLU A 321 -9.07 19.86 20.28
C GLU A 321 -8.85 19.41 18.82
N HIS A 322 -9.41 18.26 18.44
CA HIS A 322 -9.23 17.61 17.14
C HIS A 322 -10.51 17.59 16.29
N MET A 323 -11.64 17.98 16.88
CA MET A 323 -12.94 17.97 16.20
C MET A 323 -12.95 18.87 14.97
N GLU A 324 -12.38 20.08 15.02
CA GLU A 324 -12.40 21.01 13.87
C GLU A 324 -11.68 20.43 12.66
N GLU A 325 -10.47 19.89 12.83
CA GLU A 325 -9.71 19.28 11.72
C GLU A 325 -10.39 18.02 11.16
N CYS A 326 -10.99 17.19 12.02
CA CYS A 326 -11.72 16.00 11.58
C CYS A 326 -12.98 16.38 10.78
N MET A 327 -13.73 17.39 11.22
CA MET A 327 -14.92 17.85 10.49
C MET A 327 -14.53 18.52 9.17
N GLU A 328 -13.47 19.35 9.15
CA GLU A 328 -12.96 19.94 7.91
C GLU A 328 -12.58 18.88 6.87
N PHE A 329 -11.88 17.82 7.30
CA PHE A 329 -11.54 16.70 6.44
C PHE A 329 -12.80 15.94 5.98
N ALA A 330 -13.71 15.59 6.88
CA ALA A 330 -14.93 14.85 6.56
C ALA A 330 -15.82 15.58 5.53
N MET A 331 -16.00 16.89 5.69
CA MET A 331 -16.74 17.72 4.74
C MET A 331 -16.07 17.73 3.35
N ALA A 332 -14.75 17.85 3.31
CA ALA A 332 -13.99 17.89 2.06
C ALA A 332 -13.92 16.53 1.36
N ALA A 333 -13.81 15.46 2.14
CA ALA A 333 -13.83 14.08 1.66
C ALA A 333 -15.21 13.64 1.19
N GLY A 334 -16.27 14.40 1.49
CA GLY A 334 -17.64 14.07 1.10
C GLY A 334 -18.27 12.98 1.98
N PHE A 335 -17.80 12.84 3.22
CA PHE A 335 -18.39 11.93 4.23
C PHE A 335 -19.67 12.51 4.85
N MET A 336 -20.09 13.69 4.39
CA MET A 336 -21.24 14.42 4.90
C MET A 336 -22.08 14.91 3.73
N SER A 337 -23.40 14.81 3.86
CA SER A 337 -24.34 15.42 2.92
C SER A 337 -24.27 16.96 2.98
N PRO A 338 -24.73 17.67 1.93
CA PRO A 338 -24.76 19.14 1.94
C PRO A 338 -25.50 19.75 3.15
N GLU A 339 -26.57 19.09 3.60
CA GLU A 339 -27.34 19.50 4.78
C GLU A 339 -26.55 19.30 6.08
N GLU A 340 -25.91 18.13 6.25
CA GLU A 340 -25.04 17.87 7.41
C GLU A 340 -23.84 18.83 7.46
N ILE A 341 -23.30 19.21 6.30
CA ILE A 341 -22.24 20.22 6.19
C ILE A 341 -22.74 21.58 6.67
N GLU A 342 -23.95 22.00 6.28
CA GLU A 342 -24.53 23.26 6.74
C GLU A 342 -24.74 23.27 8.26
N ASN A 343 -25.35 22.21 8.78
CA ASN A 343 -25.61 22.05 10.21
C ASN A 343 -24.30 22.01 11.02
N THR A 344 -23.27 21.32 10.50
CA THR A 344 -21.93 21.30 11.12
C THR A 344 -21.31 22.69 11.17
N LYS A 345 -21.39 23.47 10.09
CA LYS A 345 -20.86 24.84 10.07
C LYS A 345 -21.54 25.72 11.12
N LYS A 346 -22.86 25.62 11.24
CA LYS A 346 -23.65 26.30 12.28
C LYS A 346 -23.15 25.94 13.69
N THR A 347 -23.02 24.64 13.97
CA THR A 347 -22.49 24.11 15.24
C THR A 347 -21.08 24.64 15.53
N LEU A 348 -20.14 24.54 14.58
CA LEU A 348 -18.76 25.01 14.75
C LEU A 348 -18.70 26.53 14.99
N GLU A 349 -19.51 27.31 14.29
CA GLU A 349 -19.60 28.77 14.53
C GLU A 349 -20.15 29.10 15.92
N ALA A 350 -21.12 28.34 16.42
CA ALA A 350 -21.67 28.49 17.77
C ALA A 350 -20.59 28.23 18.83
N ILE A 351 -19.85 27.13 18.67
CA ILE A 351 -18.76 26.73 19.59
C ILE A 351 -17.65 27.79 19.59
N LYS A 352 -17.27 28.32 18.41
CA LYS A 352 -16.32 29.44 18.30
C LYS A 352 -16.78 30.71 19.02
N LYS A 353 -18.10 30.91 19.13
CA LYS A 353 -18.72 32.02 19.89
C LYS A 353 -18.90 31.70 21.38
N GLY A 354 -18.47 30.52 21.84
CA GLY A 354 -18.51 30.10 23.24
C GLY A 354 -19.78 29.33 23.64
N ALA A 355 -20.61 28.90 22.68
CA ALA A 355 -21.72 28.00 22.98
C ALA A 355 -21.18 26.60 23.35
N ILE A 356 -21.73 26.02 24.42
CA ILE A 356 -21.36 24.68 24.87
C ILE A 356 -22.38 23.69 24.27
N PRO A 357 -21.94 22.70 23.47
CA PRO A 357 -22.85 21.70 22.92
C PRO A 357 -23.41 20.79 24.03
N PRO A 358 -24.64 20.27 23.85
CA PRO A 358 -25.25 19.36 24.81
C PRO A 358 -24.44 18.06 24.92
N ASN A 359 -24.46 17.44 26.09
CA ASN A 359 -23.68 16.22 26.36
C ASN A 359 -24.39 14.95 25.84
N CYS A 360 -24.56 14.87 24.52
CA CYS A 360 -25.16 13.76 23.79
C CYS A 360 -24.43 13.56 22.45
N GLN A 361 -24.43 12.34 21.91
CA GLN A 361 -23.78 12.02 20.64
C GLN A 361 -24.75 11.42 19.62
N GLY A 362 -24.84 12.05 18.46
CA GLY A 362 -25.74 11.61 17.41
C GLY A 362 -27.20 11.95 17.70
N LYS A 363 -28.02 11.88 16.64
CA LYS A 363 -29.40 12.38 16.65
C LYS A 363 -30.26 11.70 17.72
N GLU A 364 -30.27 10.37 17.77
CA GLU A 364 -31.16 9.61 18.66
C GLU A 364 -30.86 9.86 20.14
N GLU A 365 -29.58 9.87 20.53
CA GLU A 365 -29.19 10.16 21.91
C GLU A 365 -29.54 11.60 22.28
N CYS A 366 -29.27 12.55 21.38
CA CYS A 366 -29.61 13.95 21.60
C CYS A 366 -31.11 14.21 21.67
N ASP A 367 -31.94 13.53 20.88
CA ASP A 367 -33.40 13.66 20.94
C ASP A 367 -33.91 13.21 22.32
N VAL A 368 -33.40 12.07 22.84
CA VAL A 368 -33.74 11.60 24.18
C VAL A 368 -33.21 12.54 25.27
N TYR A 369 -31.97 13.01 25.14
CA TYR A 369 -31.35 13.92 26.08
C TYR A 369 -32.11 15.25 26.17
N CYS A 370 -32.35 15.90 25.03
CA CYS A 370 -33.02 17.19 24.94
C CYS A 370 -34.54 17.13 25.23
N SER A 371 -35.14 15.94 25.20
CA SER A 371 -36.52 15.74 25.65
C SER A 371 -36.70 15.72 27.17
N GLN A 372 -35.60 15.58 27.92
CA GLN A 372 -35.64 15.62 29.39
C GLN A 372 -35.76 17.06 29.87
N GLU A 373 -36.67 17.31 30.83
CA GLU A 373 -36.92 18.66 31.35
C GLU A 373 -35.66 19.31 31.91
N GLU A 374 -34.77 18.52 32.50
CA GLU A 374 -33.51 18.95 33.08
C GLU A 374 -32.49 19.44 32.03
N HIS A 375 -32.63 19.00 30.78
CA HIS A 375 -31.71 19.28 29.68
C HIS A 375 -32.33 20.11 28.56
N PHE A 376 -33.65 20.34 28.61
CA PHE A 376 -34.39 21.10 27.59
C PHE A 376 -33.83 22.52 27.40
N GLU A 377 -33.59 23.26 28.50
CA GLU A 377 -33.09 24.63 28.43
C GLU A 377 -31.64 24.70 27.89
N GLU A 378 -30.81 23.71 28.24
CA GLU A 378 -29.45 23.56 27.71
C GLU A 378 -29.47 23.37 26.19
N CYS A 379 -30.26 22.41 25.71
CA CYS A 379 -30.39 22.14 24.28
C CYS A 379 -31.00 23.31 23.51
N LEU A 380 -32.00 23.98 24.07
CA LEU A 380 -32.65 25.12 23.44
C LEU A 380 -31.70 26.31 23.31
N ASN A 381 -30.91 26.60 24.35
CA ASN A 381 -29.91 27.65 24.31
C ASN A 381 -28.83 27.36 23.27
N PHE A 382 -28.39 26.11 23.15
CA PHE A 382 -27.45 25.71 22.10
C PHE A 382 -28.06 25.84 20.70
N ALA A 383 -29.29 25.35 20.50
CA ALA A 383 -29.99 25.43 19.23
C ALA A 383 -30.21 26.88 18.75
N GLU A 384 -30.54 27.79 19.67
CA GLU A 384 -30.65 29.23 19.39
C GLU A 384 -29.27 29.82 19.04
N ALA A 385 -28.24 29.52 19.82
CA ALA A 385 -26.88 30.02 19.61
C ALA A 385 -26.27 29.53 18.28
N ALA A 386 -26.58 28.30 17.87
CA ALA A 386 -26.19 27.72 16.59
C ALA A 386 -27.09 28.15 15.42
N GLY A 387 -28.21 28.82 15.68
CA GLY A 387 -29.14 29.26 14.64
C GLY A 387 -29.95 28.14 14.01
N PHE A 388 -30.15 27.04 14.74
CA PHE A 388 -31.12 25.99 14.38
C PHE A 388 -32.56 26.42 14.65
N ILE A 389 -32.75 27.34 15.60
CA ILE A 389 -34.04 27.99 15.91
C ILE A 389 -33.85 29.49 16.02
N SER A 390 -34.91 30.27 15.75
CA SER A 390 -34.89 31.71 15.97
C SER A 390 -35.04 32.06 17.45
N ALA A 391 -34.65 33.27 17.86
CA ALA A 391 -34.86 33.74 19.23
C ALA A 391 -36.36 33.77 19.61
N GLU A 392 -37.24 34.07 18.64
CA GLU A 392 -38.69 34.04 18.84
C GLU A 392 -39.19 32.61 19.09
N ASP A 393 -38.70 31.63 18.31
CA ASP A 393 -39.08 30.23 18.49
C ASP A 393 -38.49 29.64 19.78
N ALA A 394 -37.29 30.08 20.16
CA ALA A 394 -36.70 29.73 21.45
C ALA A 394 -37.53 30.31 22.62
N GLU A 395 -38.02 31.54 22.53
CA GLU A 395 -38.91 32.13 23.53
C GLU A 395 -40.24 31.34 23.64
N LYS A 396 -40.88 31.04 22.50
CA LYS A 396 -42.09 30.19 22.47
C LYS A 396 -41.85 28.80 23.05
N ALA A 397 -40.70 28.19 22.75
CA ALA A 397 -40.31 26.90 23.29
C ALA A 397 -40.06 26.96 24.80
N ARG A 398 -39.54 28.06 25.36
CA ARG A 398 -39.45 28.27 26.82
C ARG A 398 -40.84 28.41 27.47
N GLU A 399 -41.77 29.06 26.78
CA GLU A 399 -43.15 29.26 27.27
C GLU A 399 -44.06 28.03 27.14
N GLY A 400 -43.76 27.14 26.18
CA GLY A 400 -44.46 25.88 25.91
C GLY A 400 -43.74 24.62 26.42
N GLY A 401 -42.49 24.75 26.87
CA GLY A 401 -41.59 23.64 27.22
C GLY A 401 -41.91 22.85 28.50
N GLN A 402 -43.11 23.02 29.07
CA GLN A 402 -43.60 22.22 30.21
C GLN A 402 -44.63 21.15 29.76
N GLY A 403 -44.57 20.74 28.49
CA GLY A 403 -45.51 19.82 27.88
C GLY A 403 -46.68 20.50 27.19
N GLY A 404 -47.50 19.71 26.50
CA GLY A 404 -48.72 20.15 25.85
C GLY A 404 -49.82 20.55 26.85
N PRO A 405 -51.05 20.81 26.38
CA PRO A 405 -52.14 21.25 27.23
C PRO A 405 -52.35 20.30 28.42
N GLY A 406 -52.39 20.85 29.64
CA GLY A 406 -52.50 20.05 30.87
C GLY A 406 -51.21 19.38 31.34
N GLY A 407 -50.06 19.69 30.74
CA GLY A 407 -48.75 19.13 31.10
C GLY A 407 -48.48 17.75 30.50
N CYS A 408 -49.20 17.37 29.44
CA CYS A 408 -48.97 16.12 28.71
C CYS A 408 -47.61 16.13 28.01
N LYS A 409 -46.88 15.01 27.99
CA LYS A 409 -45.51 14.94 27.46
C LYS A 409 -45.41 14.26 26.11
N THR A 410 -46.39 13.43 25.77
CA THR A 410 -46.43 12.69 24.50
C THR A 410 -47.68 13.04 23.71
N GLN A 411 -47.64 12.82 22.40
CA GLN A 411 -48.79 13.02 21.53
C GLN A 411 -50.03 12.24 22.04
N GLU A 412 -49.85 10.98 22.44
CA GLU A 412 -50.93 10.14 22.97
C GLU A 412 -51.51 10.70 24.29
N GLU A 413 -50.66 11.19 25.20
CA GLU A 413 -51.11 11.84 26.43
C GLU A 413 -51.88 13.13 26.15
N CYS A 414 -51.42 13.91 25.17
CA CYS A 414 -52.07 15.16 24.77
C CYS A 414 -53.40 14.91 24.06
N GLU A 415 -53.50 13.89 23.22
CA GLU A 415 -54.76 13.47 22.60
C GLU A 415 -55.74 12.93 23.63
N ALA A 416 -55.28 12.11 24.58
CA ALA A 416 -56.10 11.61 25.69
C ALA A 416 -56.56 12.74 26.64
N PHE A 417 -55.74 13.78 26.81
CA PHE A 417 -56.12 14.97 27.56
C PHE A 417 -57.14 15.80 26.80
N CYS A 418 -56.90 16.14 25.53
CA CYS A 418 -57.74 17.02 24.72
C CYS A 418 -59.03 16.38 24.19
N SER A 419 -59.11 15.05 24.12
CA SER A 419 -60.34 14.33 23.75
C SER A 419 -61.44 14.44 24.80
N LYS A 420 -61.11 14.89 26.02
CA LYS A 420 -62.08 15.15 27.08
C LYS A 420 -62.74 16.53 26.88
N PRO A 421 -64.08 16.63 26.76
CA PRO A 421 -64.77 17.90 26.57
C PRO A 421 -64.43 18.95 27.64
N GLU A 422 -64.18 18.52 28.88
CA GLU A 422 -63.80 19.39 29.99
C GLU A 422 -62.41 20.05 29.82
N ASN A 423 -61.55 19.50 28.97
CA ASN A 423 -60.20 20.02 28.69
C ASN A 423 -60.14 20.80 27.37
N ALA A 424 -61.25 20.87 26.64
CA ALA A 424 -61.31 21.43 25.30
C ALA A 424 -60.92 22.93 25.28
N GLU A 425 -61.35 23.70 26.28
CA GLU A 425 -60.96 25.12 26.41
C GLU A 425 -59.45 25.26 26.68
N THR A 426 -58.88 24.42 27.54
CA THR A 426 -57.43 24.39 27.81
C THR A 426 -56.62 24.05 26.56
N CYS A 427 -57.09 23.12 25.73
CA CYS A 427 -56.42 22.76 24.47
C CYS A 427 -56.58 23.82 23.39
N ILE A 428 -57.74 24.48 23.28
CA ILE A 428 -57.94 25.62 22.38
C ILE A 428 -57.04 26.78 22.78
N ASP A 429 -56.99 27.13 24.06
CA ASP A 429 -56.16 28.23 24.58
C ASP A 429 -54.66 27.93 24.37
N PHE A 430 -54.27 26.67 24.57
CA PHE A 430 -52.91 26.23 24.28
C PHE A 430 -52.57 26.35 22.79
N GLY A 431 -53.45 25.90 21.90
CA GLY A 431 -53.25 26.03 20.44
C GLY A 431 -53.18 27.49 19.98
N VAL A 432 -53.95 28.39 20.59
CA VAL A 432 -53.84 29.84 20.34
C VAL A 432 -52.52 30.39 20.85
N LYS A 433 -52.10 29.97 22.06
CA LYS A 433 -50.84 30.39 22.67
C LYS A 433 -49.62 29.95 21.84
N MET A 434 -49.62 28.71 21.33
CA MET A 434 -48.54 28.19 20.49
C MET A 434 -48.57 28.76 19.06
N GLY A 435 -49.67 29.42 18.67
CA GLY A 435 -49.86 29.99 17.34
C GLY A 435 -50.37 28.99 16.29
N ASP A 436 -50.74 27.78 16.70
CA ASP A 436 -51.31 26.73 15.85
C ASP A 436 -52.78 27.01 15.47
N ILE A 437 -53.49 27.82 16.28
CA ILE A 437 -54.89 28.19 16.10
C ILE A 437 -55.01 29.72 16.12
N SER A 438 -55.62 30.32 15.10
CA SER A 438 -55.88 31.77 15.13
C SER A 438 -56.97 32.12 16.14
N PRO A 439 -56.99 33.34 16.71
CA PRO A 439 -58.06 33.78 17.61
C PRO A 439 -59.46 33.61 17.01
N GLU A 440 -59.62 33.84 15.70
CA GLU A 440 -60.88 33.64 14.98
C GLU A 440 -61.25 32.16 14.85
N GLU A 441 -60.27 31.28 14.65
CA GLU A 441 -60.48 29.84 14.58
C GLU A 441 -60.85 29.26 15.95
N ALA A 442 -60.19 29.72 17.01
CA ALA A 442 -60.52 29.36 18.38
C ALA A 442 -61.96 29.76 18.75
N GLU A 443 -62.41 30.94 18.33
CA GLU A 443 -63.78 31.39 18.55
C GLU A 443 -64.80 30.51 17.81
N ARG A 444 -64.50 30.09 16.57
CA ARG A 444 -65.34 29.13 15.83
C ARG A 444 -65.39 27.77 16.54
N MET A 445 -64.27 27.29 17.07
CA MET A 445 -64.21 26.04 17.83
C MET A 445 -65.04 26.13 19.11
N ARG A 446 -64.96 27.24 19.85
CA ARG A 446 -65.77 27.49 21.06
C ARG A 446 -67.26 27.58 20.75
N GLN A 447 -67.64 28.21 19.64
CA GLN A 447 -69.06 28.28 19.21
C GLN A 447 -69.60 26.91 18.79
N GLY A 448 -68.77 26.04 18.21
CA GLY A 448 -69.11 24.64 17.92
C GLY A 448 -69.28 23.75 19.16
N MET A 449 -68.78 24.18 20.32
CA MET A 449 -68.90 23.49 21.61
C MET A 449 -70.13 23.92 22.43
N GLN A 450 -70.81 25.01 22.05
CA GLN A 450 -72.06 25.40 22.69
C GLN A 450 -73.20 24.51 22.18
N PRO A 451 -73.91 23.77 23.06
CA PRO A 451 -75.10 23.06 22.63
C PRO A 451 -76.16 24.09 22.19
N PRO A 452 -76.91 23.86 21.10
CA PRO A 452 -78.01 24.74 20.74
C PRO A 452 -79.03 24.77 21.89
N GLU A 453 -79.39 25.97 22.34
CA GLU A 453 -80.48 26.16 23.30
C GLU A 453 -81.75 25.47 22.79
N GLY A 454 -82.21 24.45 23.51
CA GLY A 454 -83.56 23.89 23.34
C GLY A 454 -83.70 22.48 22.76
N THR A 455 -82.63 21.67 22.69
CA THR A 455 -82.77 20.28 22.21
C THR A 455 -82.86 19.27 23.37
N GLN A 456 -84.04 18.67 23.57
CA GLN A 456 -84.17 17.45 24.36
C GLN A 456 -83.40 16.32 23.67
N LEU A 457 -82.42 15.75 24.36
CA LEU A 457 -81.74 14.52 23.96
C LEU A 457 -82.75 13.35 24.02
N PRO A 458 -82.87 12.51 22.99
CA PRO A 458 -83.54 11.23 23.15
C PRO A 458 -82.64 10.30 23.96
N GLU A 459 -83.20 9.69 24.99
CA GLU A 459 -82.57 8.56 25.69
C GLU A 459 -82.41 7.38 24.72
N GLY A 460 -81.18 6.88 24.59
CA GLY A 460 -80.89 5.59 23.98
C GLY A 460 -80.23 5.67 22.60
N GLY A 461 -78.90 5.74 22.60
CA GLY A 461 -78.08 5.51 21.41
C GLY A 461 -76.63 5.34 21.82
N GLY A 462 -76.16 4.09 21.87
CA GLY A 462 -74.78 3.75 22.19
C GLY A 462 -73.80 4.36 21.18
N ALA A 463 -72.65 4.77 21.69
CA ALA A 463 -71.54 5.32 20.92
C ALA A 463 -71.09 4.33 19.83
N VAL A 464 -71.01 4.83 18.60
CA VAL A 464 -70.23 4.24 17.50
C VAL A 464 -69.10 5.23 17.21
N PRO A 465 -67.82 4.82 17.26
CA PRO A 465 -66.71 5.71 16.95
C PRO A 465 -66.70 6.06 15.45
N PRO A 466 -66.25 7.27 15.05
CA PRO A 466 -66.06 7.60 13.64
C PRO A 466 -64.85 6.85 13.09
N GLY A 467 -64.99 6.39 11.84
CA GLY A 467 -64.05 5.48 11.21
C GLY A 467 -62.77 6.16 10.71
N GLU A 468 -61.71 5.36 10.69
CA GLU A 468 -60.45 5.63 10.02
C GLU A 468 -60.67 5.97 8.53
N GLN A 469 -60.29 7.17 8.14
CA GLN A 469 -59.85 7.41 6.76
C GLN A 469 -58.36 7.06 6.70
N GLN A 470 -58.06 5.85 6.22
CA GLN A 470 -56.71 5.42 5.88
C GLN A 470 -56.16 6.25 4.72
N MET A 471 -55.04 6.94 4.94
CA MET A 471 -54.10 7.30 3.89
C MET A 471 -53.28 6.06 3.49
N PRO A 472 -52.94 5.85 2.21
CA PRO A 472 -52.22 4.66 1.79
C PRO A 472 -50.71 4.74 2.07
N GLY A 473 -50.25 3.81 2.93
CA GLY A 473 -49.11 2.93 2.62
C GLY A 473 -47.68 3.42 2.89
N VAL A 474 -47.22 3.29 4.14
CA VAL A 474 -45.82 3.01 4.48
C VAL A 474 -45.77 1.58 5.04
N PHE A 475 -44.96 0.70 4.44
CA PHE A 475 -44.70 -0.65 4.96
C PHE A 475 -43.47 -0.62 5.88
N PRO A 476 -43.52 -1.19 7.09
CA PRO A 476 -42.33 -1.52 7.85
C PRO A 476 -41.75 -2.90 7.46
N GLU A 477 -40.43 -2.98 7.57
CA GLU A 477 -39.57 -4.14 7.27
C GLU A 477 -39.87 -5.38 8.14
N GLY A 478 -39.63 -6.58 7.59
CA GLY A 478 -39.40 -7.77 8.42
C GLY A 478 -40.11 -9.09 8.09
N ALA A 479 -40.68 -9.30 6.90
CA ALA A 479 -41.28 -10.60 6.54
C ALA A 479 -40.56 -11.28 5.36
N GLN A 480 -39.96 -12.45 5.61
CA GLN A 480 -39.40 -13.33 4.57
C GLN A 480 -40.51 -13.95 3.70
N PRO A 481 -40.36 -14.03 2.37
CA PRO A 481 -41.33 -14.71 1.52
C PRO A 481 -41.05 -16.22 1.39
N PRO A 482 -42.09 -17.07 1.28
CA PRO A 482 -41.93 -18.47 0.90
C PRO A 482 -41.70 -18.62 -0.62
N GLU A 483 -41.02 -19.71 -0.96
CA GLU A 483 -40.60 -20.08 -2.31
C GLU A 483 -41.74 -20.23 -3.32
N GLY A 484 -41.42 -19.87 -4.56
CA GLY A 484 -41.97 -20.52 -5.74
C GLY A 484 -43.27 -19.92 -6.27
N THR A 485 -43.14 -18.96 -7.20
CA THR A 485 -43.95 -18.97 -8.41
C THR A 485 -43.32 -18.09 -9.49
N ILE A 486 -43.17 -18.72 -10.64
CA ILE A 486 -42.56 -18.26 -11.89
C ILE A 486 -43.60 -17.43 -12.66
N PHE A 487 -43.21 -16.29 -13.26
CA PHE A 487 -43.52 -15.82 -14.64
C PHE A 487 -43.29 -14.29 -14.81
N PRO A 488 -43.07 -13.78 -16.04
CA PRO A 488 -41.78 -13.32 -16.52
C PRO A 488 -41.59 -11.78 -16.48
N LEU A 489 -40.33 -11.36 -16.35
CA LEU A 489 -39.89 -9.99 -16.64
C LEU A 489 -39.62 -9.83 -18.15
N PRO A 490 -40.05 -8.72 -18.78
CA PRO A 490 -39.63 -8.37 -20.13
C PRO A 490 -38.19 -7.83 -20.14
N GLU A 491 -37.41 -8.41 -21.03
CA GLU A 491 -36.33 -7.83 -21.85
C GLU A 491 -35.71 -6.51 -21.36
N GLN A 492 -34.43 -6.56 -20.95
CA GLN A 492 -33.33 -5.80 -21.58
C GLN A 492 -32.00 -6.00 -20.85
N ILE A 493 -31.28 -7.10 -21.16
CA ILE A 493 -29.82 -7.09 -21.27
C ILE A 493 -29.44 -8.12 -22.34
N GLN A 494 -28.86 -7.66 -23.45
CA GLN A 494 -27.64 -8.20 -24.08
C GLN A 494 -27.52 -7.60 -25.49
N GLN A 495 -26.45 -6.87 -25.75
CA GLN A 495 -25.40 -7.31 -26.66
C GLN A 495 -24.28 -6.26 -26.74
N ILE A 496 -23.16 -6.60 -26.09
CA ILE A 496 -21.82 -6.26 -26.56
C ILE A 496 -21.43 -7.35 -27.55
N GLN A 497 -21.12 -6.95 -28.79
CA GLN A 497 -20.36 -7.57 -29.88
C GLN A 497 -20.79 -6.76 -31.12
N GLU A 498 -19.95 -6.14 -31.94
CA GLU A 498 -18.62 -6.47 -32.45
C GLU A 498 -17.97 -5.16 -32.91
N LEU A 499 -16.70 -4.87 -32.59
CA LEU A 499 -15.83 -4.06 -33.46
C LEU A 499 -14.36 -4.36 -33.14
N SER A 500 -13.78 -5.24 -33.94
CA SER A 500 -12.37 -5.19 -34.37
C SER A 500 -12.33 -5.85 -35.77
N PRO A 501 -11.26 -5.75 -36.58
CA PRO A 501 -10.18 -4.75 -36.64
C PRO A 501 -9.89 -4.31 -38.10
N THR A 502 -9.52 -3.06 -38.38
CA THR A 502 -8.68 -2.78 -39.57
C THR A 502 -7.87 -1.48 -39.41
N GLU A 503 -6.63 -1.59 -38.93
CA GLU A 503 -5.55 -0.76 -39.48
C GLU A 503 -4.35 -1.66 -39.81
N SER A 504 -3.84 -1.47 -41.01
CA SER A 504 -3.04 -2.45 -41.74
C SER A 504 -1.56 -2.49 -41.33
N PRO A 505 -0.83 -3.61 -41.58
CA PRO A 505 0.60 -3.76 -41.29
C PRO A 505 1.55 -2.81 -42.03
N GLN A 506 1.06 -1.96 -42.95
CA GLN A 506 1.89 -1.07 -43.75
C GLN A 506 2.24 0.26 -43.06
N SER A 507 1.52 0.68 -42.02
CA SER A 507 1.84 1.94 -41.30
C SER A 507 3.03 1.78 -40.33
N ILE A 508 3.18 0.60 -39.73
CA ILE A 508 4.25 0.29 -38.77
C ILE A 508 5.61 0.18 -39.49
N LEU A 509 5.62 -0.38 -40.71
CA LEU A 509 6.82 -0.50 -41.55
C LEU A 509 7.37 0.87 -42.00
N TRP A 510 6.52 1.90 -42.11
CA TRP A 510 6.97 3.24 -42.46
C TRP A 510 7.63 3.95 -41.27
N THR A 511 7.08 3.78 -40.07
CA THR A 511 7.61 4.38 -38.83
C THR A 511 8.94 3.76 -38.43
N VAL A 512 9.09 2.44 -38.56
CA VAL A 512 10.35 1.72 -38.25
C VAL A 512 11.46 2.05 -39.26
N LYS A 513 11.14 2.18 -40.56
CA LYS A 513 12.14 2.61 -41.56
C LYS A 513 12.62 4.05 -41.35
N LYS A 514 11.74 4.94 -40.89
CA LYS A 514 12.10 6.34 -40.61
C LYS A 514 12.94 6.48 -39.33
N PHE A 515 12.76 5.57 -38.37
CA PHE A 515 13.57 5.50 -37.17
C PHE A 515 14.97 4.96 -37.45
N LEU A 516 15.09 3.88 -38.24
CA LEU A 516 16.38 3.31 -38.62
C LEU A 516 17.21 4.22 -39.55
N ALA A 517 16.55 5.00 -40.43
CA ALA A 517 17.23 5.99 -41.27
C ALA A 517 17.84 7.16 -40.47
N ASN A 518 17.25 7.53 -39.32
CA ASN A 518 17.80 8.57 -38.45
C ASN A 518 18.96 8.06 -37.59
N ILE A 519 18.98 6.77 -37.23
CA ILE A 519 20.10 6.14 -36.51
C ILE A 519 21.34 6.04 -37.43
N ALA A 520 21.16 5.70 -38.70
CA ALA A 520 22.26 5.63 -39.67
C ALA A 520 22.93 7.00 -39.96
N LEU A 521 22.19 8.11 -39.82
CA LEU A 521 22.72 9.46 -39.98
C LEU A 521 23.47 9.97 -38.74
N PHE A 522 23.28 9.34 -37.58
CA PHE A 522 23.94 9.71 -36.33
C PHE A 522 25.37 9.16 -36.21
N PHE A 523 25.69 8.06 -36.93
CA PHE A 523 27.01 7.43 -36.91
C PHE A 523 27.96 7.90 -38.03
N LEU A 524 27.54 8.85 -38.88
CA LEU A 524 28.33 9.37 -40.01
C LEU A 524 28.65 10.86 -39.90
N LYS A 525 28.73 11.41 -38.68
CA LYS A 525 29.15 12.79 -38.45
C LYS A 525 30.20 12.92 -37.36
#